data_AF-A0A1W1E755-F1
#
_entry.id   AF-A0A1W1E755-F1
#
_cell.length_a   1.000
_cell.length_b   1.000
_cell.length_c   1.000
_cell.angle_alpha   90.00
_cell.angle_beta   90.00
_cell.angle_gamma   90.00
#
_symmetry.space_group_name_H-M   'P 1'
#
loop_
_entity.id
_entity.type
_entity.pdbx_description
1 polymer ?
#
loop_
_entity_poly.entity_id
_entity_poly.type
_entity_poly.pdbx_seq_one_letter_code
_entity_poly.pdbx_strand_id
1 'polypeptide(L)'
;MKKHFLIYTLTLIFLTACSDVSGGSGGNNPNLPPDPGKAGKLTIEGIDSDNDGVRDDVQIAIYERHPNAPEKRAALEQQAKAYQKALIAGEAGDTAEIFRVTKEMDRAQYCILEMNGGIQNSQAREETRAMDMKILNTDARNNADMKYNQALSGNFFSVETIKNPCDN
;
A
#
# COMPACT_ATOMS: atom_id res chain seq x y z
N MET A 1 53.59 -51.81 -16.60
CA MET A 1 54.31 -50.54 -16.86
C MET A 1 53.36 -49.37 -16.59
N LYS A 2 53.75 -48.51 -15.64
CA LYS A 2 53.25 -47.17 -15.27
C LYS A 2 51.73 -46.96 -15.12
N LYS A 3 51.26 -47.08 -13.87
CA LYS A 3 50.04 -46.45 -13.36
C LYS A 3 50.23 -44.93 -13.38
N HIS A 4 49.38 -44.18 -14.07
CA HIS A 4 49.36 -42.71 -13.99
C HIS A 4 48.27 -42.28 -13.01
N PHE A 5 48.72 -41.74 -11.90
CA PHE A 5 47.93 -41.16 -10.83
C PHE A 5 47.66 -39.70 -11.23
N LEU A 6 46.49 -39.41 -11.81
CA LEU A 6 46.08 -38.03 -12.11
C LEU A 6 45.17 -37.54 -10.98
N ILE A 7 45.79 -36.81 -10.06
CA ILE A 7 45.14 -35.99 -9.05
C ILE A 7 44.59 -34.76 -9.77
N TYR A 8 43.29 -34.73 -10.04
CA TYR A 8 42.62 -33.48 -10.42
C TYR A 8 42.05 -32.85 -9.16
N THR A 9 42.67 -31.73 -8.80
CA THR A 9 42.35 -30.88 -7.65
C THR A 9 40.91 -30.38 -7.72
N LEU A 10 40.14 -30.70 -6.69
CA LEU A 10 38.81 -30.16 -6.42
C LEU A 10 38.94 -28.68 -6.01
N THR A 11 38.84 -27.76 -6.97
CA THR A 11 38.71 -26.34 -6.68
C THR A 11 37.30 -26.05 -6.18
N LEU A 12 37.16 -25.88 -4.86
CA LEU A 12 35.98 -25.29 -4.23
C LEU A 12 35.83 -23.84 -4.72
N ILE A 13 34.87 -23.62 -5.62
CA ILE A 13 34.41 -22.28 -5.97
C ILE A 13 33.46 -21.84 -4.86
N PHE A 14 33.94 -21.01 -3.93
CA PHE A 14 33.07 -20.26 -3.05
C PHE A 14 32.30 -19.25 -3.92
N LEU A 15 31.03 -19.55 -4.24
CA LEU A 15 30.12 -18.52 -4.72
C LEU A 15 29.91 -17.53 -3.57
N THR A 16 30.53 -16.37 -3.71
CA THR A 16 30.24 -15.16 -2.93
C THR A 16 28.76 -14.83 -3.07
N ALA A 17 28.03 -14.94 -1.97
CA ALA A 17 26.67 -14.42 -1.86
C ALA A 17 26.71 -12.89 -1.99
N CYS A 18 26.02 -12.33 -2.99
CA CYS A 18 25.70 -10.91 -3.00
C CYS A 18 24.76 -10.67 -1.82
N SER A 19 25.30 -10.09 -0.76
CA SER A 19 24.54 -9.68 0.42
C SER A 19 23.98 -8.29 0.15
N ASP A 20 22.91 -8.19 -0.64
CA ASP A 20 22.10 -6.97 -0.67
C ASP A 20 21.12 -7.01 0.51
N VAL A 21 21.64 -6.78 1.72
CA VAL A 21 20.85 -6.27 2.84
C VAL A 21 20.92 -4.76 2.75
N SER A 22 20.10 -4.19 1.86
CA SER A 22 19.64 -2.82 2.03
C SER A 22 18.61 -2.84 3.16
N GLY A 23 19.12 -2.91 4.40
CA GLY A 23 18.33 -2.55 5.57
C GLY A 23 17.97 -1.08 5.41
N GLY A 24 16.71 -0.82 5.01
CA GLY A 24 16.12 0.49 5.08
C GLY A 24 16.24 0.95 6.52
N SER A 25 17.18 1.85 6.77
CA SER A 25 17.28 2.59 8.01
C SER A 25 16.05 3.48 8.06
N GLY A 26 14.96 2.94 8.59
CA GLY A 26 13.78 3.72 8.96
C GLY A 26 14.26 4.87 9.83
N GLY A 27 14.14 6.09 9.30
CA GLY A 27 14.43 7.29 10.07
C GLY A 27 13.54 7.24 11.31
N ASN A 28 14.15 7.29 12.49
CA ASN A 28 13.45 7.33 13.76
C ASN A 28 12.70 8.67 13.89
N ASN A 29 11.60 8.82 13.16
CA ASN A 29 10.56 9.77 13.51
C ASN A 29 9.78 9.11 14.67
N PRO A 30 9.80 9.68 15.89
CA PRO A 30 9.14 9.07 17.05
C PRO A 30 7.62 8.91 16.86
N ASN A 31 7.04 9.51 15.82
CA ASN A 31 5.62 9.45 15.50
C ASN A 31 5.28 8.46 14.36
N LEU A 32 6.22 7.67 13.85
CA LEU A 32 5.91 6.60 12.89
C LEU A 32 5.89 5.23 13.58
N PRO A 33 4.99 4.32 13.19
CA PRO A 33 4.98 2.96 13.69
C PRO A 33 6.22 2.20 13.20
N PRO A 34 6.58 1.08 13.86
CA PRO A 34 7.66 0.21 13.39
C PRO A 34 7.32 -0.44 12.04
N ASP A 35 8.32 -0.63 11.17
CA ASP A 35 8.13 -1.38 9.93
C ASP A 35 7.77 -2.85 10.24
N PRO A 36 6.59 -3.34 9.81
CA PRO A 36 6.15 -4.71 10.10
C PRO A 36 6.85 -5.75 9.22
N GLY A 37 7.61 -5.33 8.20
CA GLY A 37 8.38 -6.19 7.31
C GLY A 37 7.54 -7.29 6.66
N LYS A 38 8.00 -8.53 6.76
CA LYS A 38 7.27 -9.70 6.22
C LYS A 38 6.00 -10.02 7.02
N ALA A 39 5.96 -9.70 8.32
CA ALA A 39 4.80 -9.99 9.16
C ALA A 39 3.58 -9.18 8.71
N GLY A 40 3.78 -7.92 8.27
CA GLY A 40 2.73 -7.05 7.73
C GLY A 40 2.08 -7.53 6.43
N LYS A 41 2.57 -8.62 5.82
CA LYS A 41 2.05 -9.19 4.58
C LYS A 41 1.30 -10.51 4.77
N LEU A 42 1.17 -11.00 6.00
CA LEU A 42 0.55 -12.30 6.29
C LEU A 42 -0.98 -12.28 6.16
N THR A 43 -1.61 -11.13 6.30
CA THR A 43 -3.06 -10.94 6.25
C THR A 43 -3.44 -9.79 5.34
N ILE A 44 -4.73 -9.70 4.99
CA ILE A 44 -5.27 -8.58 4.21
C ILE A 44 -5.18 -7.30 5.02
N GLU A 45 -5.52 -7.38 6.32
CA GLU A 45 -5.44 -6.33 7.33
C GLU A 45 -4.03 -5.78 7.51
N GLY A 46 -3.02 -6.64 7.42
CA GLY A 46 -1.65 -6.27 7.76
C GLY A 46 -1.49 -5.98 9.25
N ILE A 47 -0.51 -5.14 9.57
CA ILE A 47 -0.26 -4.66 10.93
C ILE A 47 -0.49 -3.14 10.93
N ASP A 48 -1.30 -2.69 11.88
CA ASP A 48 -1.56 -1.30 12.27
C ASP A 48 -1.29 -1.26 13.78
N SER A 49 -0.06 -0.89 14.15
CA SER A 49 0.44 -1.03 15.52
C SER A 49 -0.09 0.06 16.45
N ASP A 50 -0.43 1.23 15.91
CA ASP A 50 -0.94 2.37 16.66
C ASP A 50 -2.47 2.54 16.58
N ASN A 51 -3.14 1.69 15.78
CA ASN A 51 -4.59 1.61 15.60
C ASN A 51 -5.20 2.91 15.05
N ASP A 52 -4.47 3.62 14.19
CA ASP A 52 -4.97 4.84 13.55
C ASP A 52 -5.81 4.57 12.28
N GLY A 53 -5.88 3.30 11.87
CA GLY A 53 -6.60 2.81 10.69
C GLY A 53 -5.74 2.72 9.44
N VAL A 54 -4.46 3.09 9.49
CA VAL A 54 -3.48 2.98 8.41
C VAL A 54 -2.50 1.87 8.76
N ARG A 55 -2.30 0.93 7.83
CA ARG A 55 -1.23 -0.06 7.98
C ARG A 55 0.13 0.61 8.11
N ASP A 56 0.96 0.10 9.01
CA ASP A 56 2.30 0.61 9.29
C ASP A 56 3.17 0.74 8.02
N ASP A 57 3.15 -0.27 7.13
CA ASP A 57 3.93 -0.26 5.88
C ASP A 57 3.47 0.82 4.88
N VAL A 58 2.19 1.19 4.93
CA VAL A 58 1.61 2.25 4.11
C VAL A 58 1.89 3.62 4.72
N GLN A 59 1.76 3.77 6.04
CA GLN A 59 2.01 5.03 6.73
C GLN A 59 3.47 5.46 6.58
N ILE A 60 4.41 4.52 6.70
CA ILE A 60 5.84 4.76 6.44
C ILE A 60 6.03 5.23 5.00
N ALA A 61 5.43 4.55 4.01
CA ALA A 61 5.55 4.92 2.60
C ALA A 61 4.95 6.31 2.29
N ILE A 62 3.85 6.68 2.93
CA ILE A 62 3.24 8.02 2.83
C ILE A 62 4.20 9.07 3.37
N TYR A 63 4.79 8.84 4.54
CA TYR A 63 5.73 9.78 5.16
C TYR A 63 7.01 9.95 4.34
N GLU A 64 7.61 8.85 3.87
CA GLU A 64 8.81 8.87 3.03
C GLU A 64 8.57 9.65 1.72
N ARG A 65 7.36 9.52 1.15
CA ARG A 65 6.99 10.22 -0.08
C ARG A 65 6.79 11.72 0.13
N HIS A 66 6.23 12.11 1.28
CA HIS A 66 5.87 13.50 1.61
C HIS A 66 6.36 13.92 2.99
N PRO A 67 7.69 13.98 3.25
CA PRO A 67 8.22 14.23 4.59
C PRO A 67 7.84 15.62 5.14
N ASN A 68 7.69 16.61 4.26
CA ASN A 68 7.44 18.01 4.61
C ASN A 68 6.05 18.52 4.18
N ALA A 69 5.12 17.63 3.82
CA ALA A 69 3.79 18.01 3.35
C ALA A 69 2.69 17.29 4.15
N PRO A 70 2.38 17.74 5.39
CA PRO A 70 1.39 17.09 6.26
C PRO A 70 0.00 16.98 5.63
N GLU A 71 -0.45 17.99 4.89
CA GLU A 71 -1.76 17.97 4.22
C GLU A 71 -1.85 16.88 3.14
N LYS A 72 -0.75 16.65 2.40
CA LYS A 72 -0.68 15.55 1.44
C LYS A 72 -0.66 14.19 2.13
N ARG A 73 0.01 14.07 3.28
CA ARG A 73 -0.02 12.83 4.08
C ARG A 73 -1.43 12.53 4.57
N ALA A 74 -2.12 13.51 5.15
CA ALA A 74 -3.49 13.34 5.61
C ALA A 74 -4.44 12.86 4.50
N ALA A 75 -4.33 13.43 3.29
CA ALA A 75 -5.12 12.99 2.14
C ALA A 75 -4.85 11.52 1.73
N LEU A 76 -3.58 11.10 1.75
CA LEU A 76 -3.20 9.72 1.43
C LEU A 76 -3.55 8.75 2.56
N GLU A 77 -3.47 9.18 3.82
CA GLU A 77 -3.92 8.40 4.98
C GLU A 77 -5.45 8.19 4.94
N GLN A 78 -6.21 9.23 4.57
CA GLN A 78 -7.65 9.11 4.34
C GLN A 78 -7.95 8.08 3.23
N GLN A 79 -7.19 8.09 2.13
CA GLN A 79 -7.31 7.08 1.09
C GLN A 79 -6.95 5.69 1.61
N ALA A 80 -5.84 5.54 2.33
CA ALA A 80 -5.40 4.26 2.86
C ALA A 80 -6.45 3.63 3.80
N LYS A 81 -7.09 4.44 4.66
CA LYS A 81 -8.18 4.01 5.56
C LYS A 81 -9.39 3.50 4.77
N ALA A 82 -9.83 4.25 3.77
CA ALA A 82 -10.96 3.87 2.93
C ALA A 82 -10.65 2.59 2.13
N TYR A 83 -9.44 2.50 1.56
CA TYR A 83 -9.02 1.33 0.81
C TYR A 83 -8.93 0.08 1.69
N GLN A 84 -8.41 0.21 2.92
CA GLN A 84 -8.31 -0.93 3.84
C GLN A 84 -9.70 -1.50 4.17
N LYS A 85 -10.70 -0.64 4.39
CA LYS A 85 -12.10 -1.05 4.55
C LYS A 85 -12.65 -1.71 3.27
N ALA A 86 -12.30 -1.19 2.09
CA ALA A 86 -12.73 -1.78 0.82
C ALA A 86 -12.19 -3.19 0.61
N LEU A 87 -10.93 -3.45 0.97
CA LEU A 87 -10.33 -4.79 0.91
C LEU A 87 -11.02 -5.76 1.87
N ILE A 88 -11.28 -5.34 3.11
CA ILE A 88 -11.97 -6.16 4.11
C ILE A 88 -13.40 -6.48 3.63
N ALA A 89 -14.14 -5.49 3.13
CA ALA A 89 -15.49 -5.67 2.61
C ALA A 89 -15.52 -6.57 1.36
N GLY A 90 -14.55 -6.39 0.45
CA GLY A 90 -14.37 -7.21 -0.74
C GLY A 90 -14.06 -8.67 -0.40
N GLU A 91 -13.19 -8.92 0.58
CA GLU A 91 -12.91 -10.28 1.04
C GLU A 91 -14.12 -10.93 1.69
N ALA A 92 -14.84 -10.19 2.54
CA ALA A 92 -16.04 -10.66 3.21
C ALA A 92 -17.23 -10.87 2.26
N GLY A 93 -17.21 -10.27 1.06
CA GLY A 93 -18.36 -10.22 0.17
C GLY A 93 -19.53 -9.41 0.75
N ASP A 94 -19.23 -8.45 1.63
CA ASP A 94 -20.23 -7.59 2.26
C ASP A 94 -20.62 -6.46 1.32
N THR A 95 -21.58 -6.74 0.44
CA THR A 95 -22.05 -5.79 -0.55
C THR A 95 -22.55 -4.47 0.08
N ALA A 96 -23.21 -4.52 1.24
CA ALA A 96 -23.70 -3.31 1.90
C ALA A 96 -22.54 -2.41 2.34
N GLU A 97 -21.50 -3.01 2.92
CA GLU A 97 -20.30 -2.30 3.30
C GLU A 97 -19.50 -1.81 2.08
N ILE A 98 -19.44 -2.59 1.00
CA ILE A 98 -18.83 -2.19 -0.28
C ILE A 98 -19.47 -0.90 -0.83
N PHE A 99 -20.80 -0.80 -0.82
CA PHE A 99 -21.49 0.43 -1.24
C PHE A 99 -21.22 1.60 -0.28
N ARG A 100 -21.11 1.34 1.02
CA ARG A 100 -20.83 2.35 2.03
C ARG A 100 -19.41 2.92 1.87
N VAL A 101 -18.41 2.05 1.77
CA VAL A 101 -16.99 2.43 1.66
C VAL A 101 -16.65 3.07 0.31
N THR A 102 -17.39 2.76 -0.75
CA THR A 102 -17.22 3.45 -2.05
C THR A 102 -17.38 4.96 -1.92
N LYS A 103 -18.30 5.43 -1.08
CA LYS A 103 -18.45 6.87 -0.79
C LYS A 103 -17.26 7.44 -0.03
N GLU A 104 -16.63 6.66 0.86
CA GLU A 104 -15.41 7.07 1.55
C GLU A 104 -14.23 7.15 0.59
N MET A 105 -14.12 6.19 -0.33
CA MET A 105 -13.10 6.19 -1.39
C MET A 105 -13.25 7.39 -2.32
N ASP A 106 -14.49 7.72 -2.74
CA ASP A 106 -14.75 8.93 -3.53
C ASP A 106 -14.29 10.17 -2.77
N ARG A 107 -14.70 10.34 -1.50
CA ARG A 107 -14.26 11.47 -0.67
C ARG A 107 -12.74 11.57 -0.58
N ALA A 108 -12.05 10.47 -0.33
CA ALA A 108 -10.59 10.44 -0.25
C ALA A 108 -9.94 10.84 -1.59
N GLN A 109 -10.46 10.34 -2.71
CA GLN A 109 -9.95 10.67 -4.04
C GLN A 109 -10.15 12.16 -4.37
N TYR A 110 -11.30 12.73 -3.99
CA TYR A 110 -11.52 14.18 -4.12
C TYR A 110 -10.58 15.00 -3.21
N CYS A 111 -10.22 14.51 -2.03
CA CYS A 111 -9.23 15.17 -1.17
C CYS A 111 -7.84 15.16 -1.83
N ILE A 112 -7.40 14.02 -2.39
CA ILE A 112 -6.14 13.94 -3.14
C ILE A 112 -6.15 14.89 -4.34
N LEU A 113 -7.27 14.97 -5.06
CA LEU A 113 -7.43 15.95 -6.15
C LEU A 113 -7.23 17.38 -5.64
N GLU A 114 -7.90 17.77 -4.56
CA GLU A 114 -7.82 19.11 -3.97
C GLU A 114 -6.38 19.47 -3.55
N MET A 115 -5.71 18.57 -2.81
CA MET A 115 -4.33 18.76 -2.34
C MET A 115 -3.28 18.79 -3.45
N ASN A 116 -3.66 18.39 -4.67
CA ASN A 116 -2.79 18.42 -5.83
C ASN A 116 -3.28 19.40 -6.90
N GLY A 117 -4.10 20.41 -6.57
CA GLY A 117 -4.47 21.47 -7.51
C GLY A 117 -5.57 21.10 -8.51
N GLY A 118 -6.36 20.08 -8.21
CA GLY A 118 -7.56 19.67 -8.93
C GLY A 118 -7.32 18.65 -10.05
N ILE A 119 -8.42 18.29 -10.72
CA ILE A 119 -8.51 17.17 -11.70
C ILE A 119 -7.55 17.27 -12.89
N GLN A 120 -7.13 18.49 -13.25
CA GLN A 120 -6.24 18.71 -14.38
C GLN A 120 -4.77 18.43 -14.06
N ASN A 121 -4.40 18.39 -12.77
CA ASN A 121 -3.04 18.06 -12.37
C ASN A 121 -2.83 16.54 -12.37
N SER A 122 -1.82 16.07 -13.10
CA SER A 122 -1.47 14.65 -13.14
C SER A 122 -0.94 14.13 -11.81
N GLN A 123 -0.42 15.00 -10.94
CA GLN A 123 0.14 14.62 -9.64
C GLN A 123 -0.86 13.83 -8.80
N ALA A 124 -2.14 14.21 -8.79
CA ALA A 124 -3.16 13.46 -8.05
C ALA A 124 -3.24 11.98 -8.50
N ARG A 125 -3.14 11.72 -9.81
CA ARG A 125 -3.12 10.35 -10.35
C ARG A 125 -1.84 9.61 -10.02
N GLU A 126 -0.71 10.32 -9.95
CA GLU A 126 0.58 9.73 -9.54
C GLU A 126 0.57 9.37 -8.05
N GLU A 127 -0.03 10.21 -7.21
CA GLU A 127 -0.23 9.94 -5.78
C GLU A 127 -1.08 8.69 -5.57
N THR A 128 -2.27 8.64 -6.16
CA THR A 128 -3.15 7.46 -6.09
C THR A 128 -2.44 6.19 -6.53
N ARG A 129 -1.79 6.18 -7.70
CA ARG A 129 -1.08 4.98 -8.19
C ARG A 129 0.07 4.56 -7.28
N ALA A 130 0.83 5.51 -6.76
CA ALA A 130 1.92 5.22 -5.84
C ALA A 130 1.39 4.54 -4.58
N MET A 131 0.25 5.00 -4.05
CA MET A 131 -0.39 4.42 -2.88
C MET A 131 -1.03 3.07 -3.17
N ASP A 132 -1.72 2.91 -4.29
CA ASP A 132 -2.31 1.63 -4.70
C ASP A 132 -1.25 0.52 -4.75
N MET A 133 -0.06 0.81 -5.29
CA MET A 133 1.06 -0.15 -5.32
C MET A 133 1.55 -0.57 -3.92
N LYS A 134 1.43 0.31 -2.93
CA LYS A 134 1.80 0.01 -1.54
C LYS A 134 0.68 -0.72 -0.81
N ILE A 135 -0.57 -0.35 -1.08
CA ILE A 135 -1.76 -0.96 -0.49
C ILE A 135 -1.93 -2.40 -1.00
N LEU A 136 -1.82 -2.62 -2.32
CA LEU A 136 -2.05 -3.90 -3.01
C LEU A 136 -0.79 -4.76 -3.17
N ASN A 137 0.14 -4.69 -2.22
CA ASN A 137 1.45 -5.32 -2.30
C ASN A 137 1.48 -6.85 -2.03
N THR A 138 0.33 -7.53 -2.07
CA THR A 138 0.19 -8.99 -1.97
C THR A 138 -0.92 -9.52 -2.89
N ASP A 139 -0.85 -10.80 -3.26
CA ASP A 139 -1.90 -11.43 -4.08
C ASP A 139 -3.26 -11.46 -3.38
N ALA A 140 -3.27 -11.68 -2.06
CA ALA A 140 -4.50 -11.68 -1.26
C ALA A 140 -5.20 -10.32 -1.33
N ARG A 141 -4.45 -9.21 -1.25
CA ARG A 141 -4.99 -7.85 -1.34
C ARG A 141 -5.48 -7.53 -2.75
N ASN A 142 -4.75 -7.94 -3.79
CA ASN A 142 -5.23 -7.81 -5.17
C ASN A 142 -6.53 -8.60 -5.41
N ASN A 143 -6.63 -9.83 -4.90
CA ASN A 143 -7.84 -10.63 -5.03
C ASN A 143 -9.03 -10.00 -4.29
N ALA A 144 -8.81 -9.43 -3.10
CA ALA A 144 -9.84 -8.71 -2.35
C ALA A 144 -10.31 -7.45 -3.09
N ASP A 145 -9.37 -6.67 -3.67
CA ASP A 145 -9.69 -5.53 -4.52
C ASP A 145 -10.49 -5.93 -5.76
N MET A 146 -10.14 -7.05 -6.41
CA MET A 146 -10.91 -7.58 -7.53
C MET A 146 -12.35 -7.94 -7.13
N LYS A 147 -12.55 -8.56 -5.95
CA LYS A 147 -13.89 -8.86 -5.42
C LYS A 147 -14.68 -7.58 -5.13
N TYR A 148 -14.04 -6.58 -4.53
CA TYR A 148 -14.62 -5.25 -4.30
C TYR A 148 -15.09 -4.62 -5.63
N ASN A 149 -14.21 -4.53 -6.62
CA ASN A 149 -14.53 -3.97 -7.94
C ASN A 149 -15.61 -4.77 -8.68
N GLN A 150 -15.59 -6.10 -8.57
CA GLN A 150 -16.60 -6.96 -9.19
C GLN A 150 -18.00 -6.71 -8.60
N ALA A 151 -18.11 -6.48 -7.30
CA ALA A 151 -19.39 -6.19 -6.65
C ALA A 151 -19.98 -4.82 -7.08
N LEU A 152 -19.12 -3.85 -7.42
CA LEU A 152 -19.55 -2.55 -7.93
C LEU A 152 -19.90 -2.57 -9.42
N SER A 153 -19.31 -3.48 -10.19
CA SER A 153 -19.52 -3.58 -11.64
C SER A 153 -21.00 -3.69 -12.00
N GLY A 154 -21.45 -2.84 -12.93
CA GLY A 154 -22.84 -2.80 -13.40
C GLY A 154 -23.80 -1.98 -12.54
N ASN A 155 -23.34 -1.43 -11.41
CA ASN A 155 -24.11 -0.50 -10.60
C ASN A 155 -23.95 0.95 -11.08
N PHE A 156 -24.97 1.77 -10.84
CA PHE A 156 -24.97 3.19 -11.16
C PHE A 156 -24.87 4.01 -9.88
N PHE A 157 -23.87 4.89 -9.82
CA PHE A 157 -23.65 5.79 -8.70
C PHE A 157 -24.01 7.21 -9.13
N SER A 158 -24.76 7.92 -8.29
CA SER A 158 -24.98 9.34 -8.48
C SER A 158 -23.70 10.09 -8.16
N VAL A 159 -23.25 10.96 -9.05
CA VAL A 159 -22.14 11.87 -8.77
C VAL A 159 -22.66 12.94 -7.80
N GLU A 160 -22.37 12.76 -6.51
CA GLU A 160 -22.63 13.77 -5.51
C GLU A 160 -21.51 14.82 -5.55
N THR A 161 -21.87 16.11 -5.46
CA THR A 161 -20.85 17.17 -5.32
C THR A 161 -20.30 17.12 -3.90
N ILE A 162 -19.11 16.55 -3.75
CA ILE A 162 -18.41 16.47 -2.46
C ILE A 162 -17.81 17.85 -2.15
N LYS A 163 -18.34 18.51 -1.12
CA LYS A 163 -17.76 19.74 -0.57
C LYS A 163 -16.88 19.38 0.62
N ASN A 164 -15.70 19.99 0.71
CA ASN A 164 -14.72 19.72 1.77
C ASN A 164 -14.41 18.21 1.89
N PRO A 165 -13.80 17.61 0.85
CA PRO A 165 -13.58 16.17 0.78
C PRO A 165 -12.62 15.64 1.84
N CYS A 166 -11.69 16.47 2.32
CA CYS A 166 -10.68 16.09 3.30
C CYS A 166 -11.26 15.96 4.73
N ASP A 167 -10.85 14.90 5.43
CA ASP A 167 -11.14 14.70 6.84
C ASP A 167 -10.17 15.57 7.67
N ASN A 168 -10.53 16.84 7.85
CA ASN A 168 -9.73 17.85 8.59
C ASN A 168 -9.60 17.52 10.09
#